data_AF-A0A2T0R1N2-F1
#
_entry.id   AF-A0A2T0R1N2-F1
#
_cell.length_a   1.000
_cell.length_b   1.000
_cell.length_c   1.000
_cell.angle_alpha   90.00
_cell.angle_beta   90.00
_cell.angle_gamma   90.00
#
_symmetry.space_group_name_H-M   'P 1'
#
loop_
_entity.id
_entity.type
_entity.pdbx_description
1 polymer ?
#
loop_
_entity_poly.entity_id
_entity_poly.type
_entity_poly.pdbx_seq_one_letter_code
_entity_poly.pdbx_strand_id
1 'polypeptide(L)' 'MSEEPLDVTELLGSLRIERGNPEPEELAALTVVLTSTLRRAPVVQEVPAPRSRWADRRHVLGLPPLPGQGSWRASGLPR' A
#
# COMPACT_ATOMS: atom_id res chain seq x y z
N MET A 1 -24.16 11.48 7.19
CA MET A 1 -22.83 10.90 6.93
C MET A 1 -22.18 10.68 8.28
N SER A 2 -22.48 9.54 8.90
CA SER A 2 -21.77 9.14 10.11
C SER A 2 -20.36 8.75 9.69
N GLU A 3 -19.37 9.57 10.02
CA GLU A 3 -18.00 9.08 10.09
C GLU A 3 -17.98 8.09 11.25
N GLU A 4 -18.16 6.80 10.97
CA GLU A 4 -17.72 5.75 11.87
C GLU A 4 -16.21 5.99 12.04
N PRO A 5 -15.74 6.50 13.20
CA PRO A 5 -14.31 6.62 13.40
C PRO A 5 -13.77 5.20 13.34
N LEU A 6 -12.76 4.96 12.49
CA LEU A 6 -11.95 3.75 12.62
C LEU A 6 -11.63 3.61 14.11
N ASP A 7 -12.07 2.51 14.73
CA ASP A 7 -11.90 2.34 16.16
C ASP A 7 -10.39 2.28 16.41
N VAL A 8 -9.84 3.38 16.90
CA VAL A 8 -8.41 3.54 17.15
C VAL A 8 -7.94 2.45 18.11
N THR A 9 -8.84 1.99 18.99
CA THR A 9 -8.60 0.88 19.91
C THR A 9 -8.39 -0.44 19.18
N GLU A 10 -9.16 -0.70 18.12
CA GLU A 10 -8.98 -1.89 17.27
C GLU A 10 -7.65 -1.84 16.51
N LEU A 11 -7.30 -0.67 15.95
CA LEU A 11 -6.03 -0.45 15.29
C LEU A 11 -4.85 -0.72 16.24
N LEU A 12 -4.90 -0.16 17.45
CA LEU A 12 -3.89 -0.37 18.48
C LEU A 12 -3.83 -1.84 18.93
N GLY A 13 -4.96 -2.53 19.02
CA GLY A 13 -5.03 -3.97 19.32
C GLY A 13 -4.39 -4.87 18.25
N SER A 14 -4.28 -4.38 17.00
CA SER A 14 -3.65 -5.09 15.89
C SER A 14 -2.13 -4.86 15.76
N LEU A 15 -1.59 -3.85 16.46
CA LEU A 15 -0.18 -3.48 16.39
C LEU A 15 0.64 -4.21 17.46
N ARG A 16 1.82 -4.71 17.06
CA ARG A 16 2.79 -5.34 17.96
C ARG A 16 4.15 -4.66 17.86
N ILE A 17 4.71 -4.28 18.99
CA ILE A 17 6.07 -3.75 19.09
C ILE A 17 7.02 -4.95 19.14
N GLU A 18 7.81 -5.16 18.09
CA GLU A 18 8.80 -6.25 18.04
C GLU A 18 10.12 -5.88 18.73
N ARG A 19 10.45 -4.59 18.82
CA ARG A 19 11.70 -4.09 19.40
C ARG A 19 11.57 -2.64 19.87
N GLY A 20 12.25 -2.31 20.97
CA GLY A 20 12.27 -0.98 21.57
C GLY A 20 11.17 -0.78 22.60
N ASN A 21 11.20 0.37 23.27
CA ASN A 21 10.16 0.81 24.21
C ASN A 21 9.76 2.24 23.81
N PRO A 22 8.83 2.39 22.84
CA PRO A 22 8.42 3.70 22.37
C PRO A 22 7.69 4.46 23.48
N GLU A 23 7.88 5.77 23.50
CA GLU A 23 7.18 6.64 24.45
C GLU A 23 5.71 6.80 24.03
N PRO A 24 4.81 7.13 24.97
CA PRO A 24 3.38 7.30 24.69
C PRO A 24 3.11 8.31 23.55
N GLU A 25 3.91 9.37 23.46
CA GLU A 25 3.79 10.41 22.43
C GLU A 25 4.13 9.89 21.03
N GLU A 26 5.11 8.99 20.93
CA GLU A 26 5.52 8.39 19.65
C GLU A 26 4.43 7.45 19.13
N LEU A 27 3.80 6.68 20.01
CA LEU A 27 2.65 5.83 19.67
C LEU A 27 1.44 6.65 19.22
N ALA A 28 1.17 7.77 19.89
CA ALA A 28 0.12 8.70 19.49
C ALA A 28 0.40 9.29 18.09
N ALA A 29 1.63 9.75 17.86
CA ALA A 29 2.03 10.31 16.56
C ALA A 29 1.91 9.29 15.43
N LEU A 30 2.38 8.05 15.63
CA LEU A 30 2.24 6.96 14.67
C LEU A 30 0.77 6.68 14.35
N THR A 31 -0.08 6.65 15.37
CA THR A 31 -1.51 6.37 15.21
C THR A 31 -2.21 7.46 14.39
N VAL A 32 -1.90 8.73 14.62
CA VAL A 32 -2.39 9.86 13.81
C VAL A 32 -1.94 9.73 12.35
N VAL A 33 -0.68 9.36 12.12
CA VAL A 33 -0.17 9.14 10.75
C VAL A 33 -0.90 7.97 10.08
N LEU A 34 -1.04 6.82 10.73
CA LEU A 34 -1.72 5.67 10.15
C LEU A 34 -3.19 5.97 9.83
N THR A 35 -3.94 6.53 10.78
CA THR A 35 -5.35 6.86 10.58
C THR A 35 -5.55 7.90 9.47
N SER A 36 -4.70 8.93 9.39
CA SER A 36 -4.76 9.92 8.31
C SER A 36 -4.42 9.33 6.94
N THR A 37 -3.44 8.41 6.89
CA THR A 37 -3.03 7.73 5.65
C THR A 37 -4.14 6.79 5.16
N LEU A 38 -4.76 6.02 6.06
CA LEU A 38 -5.87 5.12 5.74
C LEU A 38 -7.09 5.89 5.26
N ARG A 39 -7.44 7.02 5.89
CA ARG A 39 -8.55 7.88 5.44
C ARG A 39 -8.31 8.51 4.07
N ARG A 40 -7.05 8.72 3.70
CA ARG A 40 -6.65 9.25 2.39
C ARG A 40 -6.48 8.17 1.33
N ALA A 41 -6.50 6.89 1.70
CA ALA A 41 -6.38 5.81 0.74
C ALA A 41 -7.52 5.92 -0.28
N PRO A 42 -7.21 6.05 -1.58
CA PRO A 42 -8.26 6.11 -2.58
C PRO A 42 -9.03 4.79 -2.52
N VAL A 43 -10.37 4.87 -2.48
CA VAL A 43 -11.23 3.71 -2.73
C VAL A 43 -10.82 3.18 -4.09
N VAL A 44 -10.15 2.04 -4.11
CA VAL A 44 -9.75 1.38 -5.35
C VAL A 44 -11.06 0.95 -6.00
N GLN A 45 -11.53 1.74 -6.97
CA GLN A 45 -12.58 1.28 -7.87
C GLN A 45 -12.08 -0.02 -8.49
N GLU A 46 -12.94 -1.04 -8.54
CA GLU A 46 -12.68 -2.28 -9.28
C GLU A 46 -12.62 -1.95 -10.78
N VAL A 47 -11.51 -1.38 -11.19
CA VAL A 47 -11.14 -1.25 -12.59
C VAL A 47 -10.72 -2.65 -13.03
N PRO A 48 -11.17 -3.13 -14.21
CA PRO A 48 -10.71 -4.41 -14.73
C PRO A 48 -9.18 -4.50 -14.65
N ALA A 49 -8.70 -5.63 -14.13
CA ALA A 49 -7.29 -5.84 -13.89
C ALA A 49 -6.48 -5.47 -15.15
N PRO A 50 -5.45 -4.62 -15.02
CA PRO A 50 -4.58 -4.31 -16.15
C PRO A 50 -4.03 -5.61 -16.75
N ARG A 51 -3.91 -5.67 -18.09
CA ARG A 51 -3.26 -6.81 -18.76
C ARG A 51 -1.92 -7.09 -18.09
N SER A 52 -1.66 -8.37 -17.77
CA SER A 52 -0.40 -8.77 -17.12
C SER A 52 0.77 -8.28 -17.97
N ARG A 53 1.74 -7.63 -17.31
CA ARG A 53 2.93 -7.11 -17.99
C ARG A 53 3.82 -8.23 -18.55
N TRP A 54 3.68 -9.45 -18.05
CA TRP A 54 4.30 -10.65 -18.62
C TRP A 54 3.75 -11.01 -20.01
N ALA A 55 2.50 -10.63 -20.31
CA ALA A 55 1.91 -10.81 -21.64
C ALA A 55 2.38 -9.72 -22.64
N ASP A 56 3.22 -8.77 -22.22
CA ASP A 56 3.80 -7.79 -23.12
C ASP A 56 4.81 -8.47 -24.06
N ARG A 57 4.51 -8.44 -25.35
CA ARG A 57 5.33 -9.02 -26.43
C ARG A 57 6.75 -8.46 -26.45
N ARG A 58 7.00 -7.29 -25.87
CA ARG A 58 8.34 -6.69 -25.72
C ARG A 58 9.31 -7.61 -24.97
N HIS A 59 8.82 -8.43 -24.03
CA HIS A 59 9.63 -9.43 -23.34
C HIS A 59 10.11 -10.54 -24.28
N VAL A 60 9.26 -11.02 -25.18
CA VAL A 60 9.62 -12.03 -26.21
C VAL A 60 10.64 -11.47 -27.19
N LEU A 61 10.59 -10.16 -27.43
CA LEU A 61 11.51 -9.45 -28.32
C LEU A 61 12.80 -8.99 -27.63
N GLY A 62 12.99 -9.27 -26.33
CA GLY A 62 14.17 -8.83 -25.57
C GLY A 62 14.31 -7.31 -25.45
N LEU A 63 13.22 -6.56 -25.65
CA LEU A 63 13.24 -5.11 -25.60
C LEU A 63 13.26 -4.63 -24.14
N PRO A 64 13.99 -3.53 -23.84
CA PRO A 64 14.02 -2.98 -22.50
C PRO A 64 12.62 -2.47 -22.08
N PRO A 65 12.31 -2.51 -20.76
CA PRO A 65 11.06 -1.99 -20.24
C PRO A 65 10.95 -0.49 -20.52
N LEU A 66 9.76 -0.03 -20.90
CA LEU A 66 9.50 1.40 -21.05
C LEU A 66 9.60 2.10 -19.69
N PRO A 67 10.20 3.30 -19.63
CA PRO A 67 10.15 4.11 -18.42
C PRO A 67 8.69 4.49 -18.14
N GLY A 68 8.26 4.30 -16.89
CA GLY A 68 6.88 4.56 -16.50
C GLY A 68 6.47 3.89 -15.20
N GLN A 69 5.27 4.25 -14.72
CA GLN A 69 4.77 3.83 -13.42
C GLN A 69 4.66 2.29 -13.33
N GLY A 70 5.38 1.72 -12.36
CA GLY A 70 5.43 0.29 -12.09
C GLY A 70 6.32 -0.54 -13.03
N SER A 71 7.11 0.08 -13.92
CA SER A 71 8.12 -0.61 -14.74
C SER A 71 9.07 -1.44 -13.87
N TRP A 72 9.55 -0.89 -12.76
CA TRP A 72 10.36 -1.61 -11.76
C TRP A 72 9.64 -2.77 -11.08
N ARG A 73 8.31 -2.72 -10.95
CA ARG A 73 7.54 -3.85 -10.41
C ARG A 73 7.38 -4.99 -11.42
N ALA A 74 7.45 -4.67 -12.72
CA ALA A 74 7.36 -5.64 -13.80
C ALA A 74 8.66 -6.41 -14.04
N SER A 75 9.80 -5.96 -13.46
CA SER A 75 11.08 -6.63 -13.64
C SER A 75 11.31 -7.82 -12.70
N GLY A 76 10.49 -8.01 -11.65
CA GLY A 76 10.81 -9.00 -10.61
C GLY A 76 9.65 -9.61 -9.82
N LEU A 77 8.38 -9.30 -10.10
CA LEU A 77 7.25 -9.90 -9.39
C LEU A 77 6.18 -10.44 -10.36
N PRO A 78 5.62 -11.64 -10.10
CA PRO A 78 4.43 -12.12 -10.78
C PRO A 78 3.19 -11.35 -10.29
N ARG A 79 2.25 -11.08 -11.22
CA ARG A 79 0.86 -10.72 -10.93
C ARG A 79 -0.06 -11.45 -11.89
#